data_AF-A0A1I4WWW4-F1
#
_entry.id   AF-A0A1I4WWW4-F1
#
_cell.length_a   1.000
_cell.length_b   1.000
_cell.length_c   1.000
_cell.angle_alpha   90.00
_cell.angle_beta   90.00
_cell.angle_gamma   90.00
#
_symmetry.space_group_name_H-M   'P 1'
#
loop_
_entity.id
_entity.type
_entity.pdbx_description
1 polymer ?
#
loop_
_entity_poly.entity_id
_entity_poly.type
_entity_poly.pdbx_seq_one_letter_code
_entity_poly.pdbx_strand_id
1 'polypeptide(L)'
;MNKTAVIILSDPKAGSEEALGRVFNALASAYEFKHAGEDVKIIFQGAGIRWPEQLEKADHPVNGLYLQVRDYVHGLSKGCVTVFGTEVSGYDLLNDNEVPGTPGLPSFLNLRNEGYNILVF
;
A
#
# COMPACT_ATOMS: atom_id res chain seq x y z
N MET A 1 9.02 5.19 -19.65
CA MET A 1 8.28 4.21 -18.83
C MET A 1 7.46 5.01 -17.83
N ASN A 2 6.16 4.78 -17.78
CA ASN A 2 5.30 5.47 -16.82
C ASN A 2 5.59 4.96 -15.41
N LYS A 3 5.31 5.79 -14.42
CA LYS A 3 5.47 5.47 -13.01
C LYS A 3 4.18 5.71 -12.27
N THR A 4 3.74 4.75 -11.46
CA THR A 4 2.47 4.84 -10.73
C THR A 4 2.63 4.37 -9.29
N ALA A 5 2.26 5.22 -8.34
CA ALA A 5 2.20 4.90 -6.92
C ALA A 5 0.74 4.66 -6.53
N VAL A 6 0.45 3.46 -6.04
CA VAL A 6 -0.87 3.05 -5.54
C VAL A 6 -0.84 3.12 -4.02
N ILE A 7 -1.58 4.07 -3.46
CA ILE A 7 -1.70 4.27 -2.02
C ILE A 7 -2.99 3.60 -1.54
N ILE A 8 -2.88 2.73 -0.54
CA ILE A 8 -4.02 2.01 0.04
C ILE A 8 -4.24 2.48 1.47
N LEU A 9 -5.40 3.10 1.72
CA LEU A 9 -5.79 3.69 3.00
C LEU A 9 -6.91 2.93 3.71
N SER A 10 -7.68 2.10 2.99
CA SER A 10 -8.86 1.41 3.53
C SER A 10 -8.53 0.50 4.70
N ASP A 11 -9.41 0.41 5.70
CA ASP A 11 -9.19 -0.39 6.90
C ASP A 11 -9.85 -1.78 6.78
N PRO A 12 -9.09 -2.90 6.80
CA PRO A 12 -9.71 -4.22 6.86
C PRO A 12 -10.54 -4.45 8.12
N LYS A 13 -10.28 -3.73 9.23
CA LYS A 13 -11.08 -3.85 10.47
C LYS A 13 -12.53 -3.39 10.30
N ALA A 14 -12.83 -2.59 9.28
CA ALA A 14 -14.21 -2.18 9.01
C ALA A 14 -15.09 -3.38 8.60
N GLY A 15 -14.50 -4.45 8.07
CA GLY A 15 -15.24 -5.65 7.63
C GLY A 15 -16.28 -5.37 6.54
N SER A 16 -16.17 -4.24 5.83
CA SER A 16 -17.14 -3.79 4.84
C SER A 16 -16.74 -4.22 3.42
N GLU A 17 -17.73 -4.42 2.56
CA GLU A 17 -17.53 -4.62 1.12
C GLU A 17 -16.79 -3.43 0.49
N GLU A 18 -16.98 -2.23 1.04
CA GLU A 18 -16.31 -1.01 0.59
C GLU A 18 -14.80 -1.06 0.85
N ALA A 19 -14.38 -1.48 2.04
CA ALA A 19 -12.97 -1.60 2.39
C ALA A 19 -12.29 -2.68 1.54
N LEU A 20 -12.96 -3.82 1.35
CA LEU A 20 -12.51 -4.92 0.48
C LEU A 20 -12.43 -4.47 -0.98
N GLY A 21 -13.45 -3.76 -1.46
CA GLY A 21 -13.52 -3.23 -2.82
C GLY A 21 -12.37 -2.26 -3.12
N ARG A 22 -12.03 -1.37 -2.18
CA ARG A 22 -10.89 -0.45 -2.32
C ARG A 22 -9.57 -1.17 -2.48
N VAL A 23 -9.25 -2.11 -1.57
CA VAL A 23 -7.98 -2.85 -1.66
C VAL A 23 -7.94 -3.74 -2.90
N PHE A 24 -9.06 -4.38 -3.27
CA PHE A 24 -9.14 -5.19 -4.48
C PHE A 24 -8.85 -4.36 -5.74
N ASN A 25 -9.52 -3.20 -5.89
CA ASN A 25 -9.31 -2.35 -7.06
C ASN A 25 -7.90 -1.73 -7.08
N ALA A 26 -7.33 -1.40 -5.92
CA ALA A 26 -5.95 -0.93 -5.83
C ALA A 26 -4.95 -1.96 -6.36
N LEU A 27 -5.09 -3.22 -5.91
CA LEU A 27 -4.23 -4.32 -6.35
C LEU A 27 -4.48 -4.70 -7.81
N ALA A 28 -5.72 -4.58 -8.29
CA ALA A 28 -6.05 -4.80 -9.70
C ALA A 28 -5.40 -3.75 -10.60
N SER A 29 -5.43 -2.47 -10.22
CA SER A 29 -4.71 -1.42 -10.93
C SER A 29 -3.20 -1.65 -10.90
N ALA A 30 -2.63 -2.00 -9.75
CA ALA A 30 -1.20 -2.33 -9.65
C ALA A 30 -0.81 -3.51 -10.55
N TYR A 31 -1.67 -4.53 -10.63
CA TYR A 31 -1.51 -5.68 -11.51
C TYR A 31 -1.49 -5.27 -12.98
N GLU A 32 -2.45 -4.45 -13.41
CA GLU A 32 -2.51 -3.92 -14.78
C GLU A 32 -1.23 -3.16 -15.15
N PHE A 33 -0.81 -2.21 -14.31
CA PHE A 33 0.38 -1.38 -14.57
C PHE A 33 1.66 -2.21 -14.58
N LYS A 34 1.79 -3.20 -13.69
CA LYS A 34 2.88 -4.18 -13.72
C LYS A 34 2.94 -4.89 -15.07
N HIS A 35 1.81 -5.37 -15.60
CA HIS A 35 1.75 -6.09 -16.87
C HIS A 35 1.94 -5.18 -18.09
N ALA A 36 1.65 -3.89 -17.96
CA ALA A 36 1.99 -2.88 -18.96
C ALA A 36 3.49 -2.48 -18.94
N GLY A 37 4.27 -3.00 -17.99
CA GLY A 37 5.69 -2.69 -17.82
C GLY A 37 5.93 -1.31 -17.21
N GLU A 38 5.00 -0.79 -16.42
CA GLU A 38 5.22 0.44 -15.63
C GLU A 38 6.04 0.17 -14.37
N ASP A 39 6.66 1.23 -13.85
CA ASP A 39 7.30 1.23 -12.52
C ASP A 39 6.21 1.52 -11.47
N VAL A 40 5.86 0.49 -10.69
CA VAL A 40 4.75 0.55 -9.74
C VAL A 40 5.28 0.55 -8.30
N LYS A 41 4.70 1.39 -7.44
CA LYS A 41 4.91 1.33 -5.99
C LYS A 41 3.57 1.14 -5.30
N ILE A 42 3.37 0.01 -4.61
CA ILE A 42 2.23 -0.17 -3.71
C ILE A 42 2.66 0.28 -2.31
N ILE A 43 1.94 1.24 -1.74
CA ILE A 43 2.23 1.79 -0.40
C ILE A 43 0.98 1.65 0.47
N PHE A 44 1.13 0.96 1.59
CA PHE A 44 0.09 0.87 2.59
C PHE A 44 0.25 2.00 3.61
N GLN A 45 -0.79 2.79 3.78
CA GLN A 45 -0.80 3.97 4.66
C GLN A 45 -2.13 4.04 5.42
N GLY A 46 -2.23 4.91 6.42
CA GLY A 46 -3.44 5.02 7.24
C GLY A 46 -3.72 3.69 7.93
N ALA A 47 -4.97 3.24 7.91
CA ALA A 47 -5.35 1.93 8.43
C ALA A 47 -5.06 0.78 7.45
N GLY A 48 -4.75 1.08 6.19
CA GLY A 48 -4.39 0.12 5.15
C GLY A 48 -3.12 -0.67 5.45
N ILE A 49 -2.28 -0.19 6.37
CA ILE A 49 -1.14 -0.91 6.96
C ILE A 49 -1.49 -2.30 7.52
N ARG A 50 -2.77 -2.61 7.76
CA ARG A 50 -3.25 -3.91 8.26
C ARG A 50 -3.56 -4.91 7.16
N TRP A 51 -3.65 -4.48 5.90
CA TRP A 51 -3.98 -5.37 4.79
C TRP A 51 -2.95 -6.46 4.54
N PRO A 52 -1.62 -6.19 4.55
CA PRO A 52 -0.64 -7.22 4.21
C PRO A 52 -0.84 -8.54 4.99
N GLU A 53 -0.97 -8.47 6.31
CA GLU A 53 -1.20 -9.66 7.16
C GLU A 53 -2.48 -10.43 6.77
N GLN A 54 -3.55 -9.74 6.37
CA GLN A 54 -4.81 -10.38 5.94
C GLN A 54 -4.68 -10.98 4.54
N LEU A 55 -4.05 -10.24 3.62
CA LEU A 55 -3.89 -10.63 2.22
C LEU A 55 -2.92 -11.79 2.05
N GLU A 56 -1.99 -12.01 2.98
CA GLU A 56 -1.08 -13.15 2.99
C GLU A 56 -1.76 -14.48 3.34
N LYS A 57 -2.95 -14.44 3.97
CA LYS A 57 -3.69 -15.66 4.34
C LYS A 57 -4.22 -16.35 3.08
N ALA A 58 -3.91 -17.63 2.94
CA ALA A 58 -4.26 -18.40 1.74
C ALA A 58 -5.77 -18.52 1.49
N ASP A 59 -6.60 -18.37 2.51
CA ASP A 59 -8.06 -18.38 2.44
C ASP A 59 -8.68 -17.00 2.17
N HIS A 60 -7.88 -15.93 2.16
CA HIS A 60 -8.39 -14.60 1.84
C HIS A 60 -8.75 -14.51 0.34
N PRO A 61 -9.94 -14.01 -0.03
CA PRO A 61 -10.41 -14.03 -1.43
C PRO A 61 -9.52 -13.24 -2.40
N VAL A 62 -8.76 -12.27 -1.89
CA VAL A 62 -7.83 -11.43 -2.68
C VAL A 62 -6.38 -11.93 -2.64
N ASN A 63 -6.08 -13.00 -1.89
CA ASN A 63 -4.71 -13.53 -1.72
C ASN A 63 -4.03 -13.82 -3.06
N GLY A 64 -4.73 -14.51 -3.97
CA GLY A 64 -4.17 -14.86 -5.28
C GLY A 64 -3.71 -13.63 -6.08
N LEU A 65 -4.50 -12.54 -6.08
CA LEU A 65 -4.14 -11.29 -6.73
C LEU A 65 -2.98 -10.59 -6.01
N TYR A 66 -3.01 -10.57 -4.67
CA TYR A 66 -1.95 -9.96 -3.88
C TYR A 66 -0.59 -10.62 -4.15
N LEU A 67 -0.52 -11.94 -4.23
CA LEU A 67 0.70 -12.66 -4.57
C LEU A 67 1.27 -12.29 -5.95
N GLN A 68 0.45 -11.85 -6.90
CA GLN A 68 0.90 -11.39 -8.22
C GLN A 68 1.57 -10.02 -8.19
N VAL A 69 1.35 -9.22 -7.16
CA VAL A 69 1.84 -7.83 -7.09
C VAL A 69 2.65 -7.52 -5.84
N ARG A 70 2.78 -8.47 -4.90
CA ARG A 70 3.50 -8.27 -3.63
C ARG A 70 4.96 -7.84 -3.80
N ASP A 71 5.59 -8.22 -4.91
CA ASP A 71 6.95 -7.83 -5.30
C ASP A 71 7.08 -6.34 -5.64
N TYR A 72 5.96 -5.64 -5.85
CA TYR A 72 5.88 -4.19 -6.06
C TYR A 72 5.41 -3.44 -4.80
N VAL A 73 5.29 -4.13 -3.65
CA VAL A 73 5.04 -3.46 -2.37
C VAL A 73 6.31 -2.72 -1.97
N HIS A 74 6.24 -1.40 -2.02
CA HIS A 74 7.35 -0.54 -1.65
C HIS A 74 7.51 -0.44 -0.14
N GLY A 75 6.40 -0.49 0.61
CA GLY A 75 6.45 -0.51 2.07
C GLY A 75 5.19 0.04 2.73
N LEU A 76 5.29 0.17 4.04
CA LEU A 76 4.23 0.67 4.92
C LEU A 76 4.66 2.01 5.51
N SER A 77 3.69 2.87 5.79
CA SER A 77 3.95 4.11 6.53
C SER A 77 4.39 3.82 7.98
N LYS A 78 5.63 4.19 8.33
CA LYS A 78 6.19 3.99 9.69
C LYS A 78 5.36 4.67 10.77
N GLY A 79 4.94 5.91 10.53
CA GLY A 79 4.07 6.66 11.44
C GLY A 79 2.71 5.99 11.60
N CYS A 80 2.12 5.45 10.53
CA CYS A 80 0.84 4.75 10.61
C CYS A 80 0.97 3.40 11.34
N VAL A 81 2.05 2.65 11.14
CA VAL A 81 2.34 1.43 11.92
C VAL A 81 2.40 1.74 13.42
N THR A 82 3.07 2.85 13.78
CA THR A 82 3.20 3.30 15.18
C THR A 82 1.85 3.64 15.80
N VAL A 83 0.95 4.29 15.06
CA VAL A 83 -0.37 4.71 15.56
C VAL A 83 -1.38 3.57 15.57
N PHE A 84 -1.35 2.70 14.56
CA PHE A 84 -2.38 1.69 14.35
C PHE A 84 -2.01 0.29 14.81
N GLY A 85 -0.78 0.11 15.32
CA GLY A 85 -0.37 -1.00 16.21
C GLY A 85 -0.36 -2.37 15.56
N THR A 86 0.02 -2.47 14.30
CA THR A 86 0.17 -3.76 13.62
C THR A 86 1.65 -4.14 13.63
N GLU A 87 1.97 -5.37 14.05
CA GLU A 87 3.28 -5.93 13.79
C GLU A 87 3.26 -6.47 12.35
N VAL A 88 3.94 -5.80 11.42
CA VAL A 88 4.14 -6.34 10.07
C VAL A 88 5.62 -6.57 9.88
N SER A 89 6.02 -7.84 9.89
CA SER A 89 7.37 -8.26 9.55
C SER A 89 7.52 -8.41 8.04
N GLY A 90 8.73 -8.15 7.52
CA GLY A 90 9.04 -8.41 6.11
C GLY A 90 8.70 -7.28 5.15
N TYR A 91 8.30 -6.11 5.65
CA TYR A 91 8.09 -4.91 4.85
C TYR A 91 8.96 -3.75 5.30
N ASP A 92 9.37 -2.93 4.35
CA ASP A 92 10.05 -1.67 4.64
C ASP A 92 9.08 -0.67 5.29
N LEU A 93 9.60 0.07 6.28
CA LEU A 93 8.88 1.13 6.99
C LEU A 93 9.31 2.49 6.45
N LEU A 94 8.48 3.06 5.59
CA LEU A 94 8.73 4.32 4.88
C LEU A 94 8.50 5.52 5.79
N ASN A 95 9.43 6.47 5.77
CA ASN A 95 9.41 7.63 6.66
C ASN A 95 10.06 8.90 6.06
N ASP A 96 10.12 9.01 4.73
CA ASP A 96 10.81 10.09 4.01
C ASP A 96 10.19 11.49 4.16
N ASN A 97 8.99 11.58 4.77
CA ASN A 97 8.34 12.82 5.14
C ASN A 97 8.27 12.95 6.67
N GLU A 98 9.10 13.83 7.23
CA GLU A 98 9.14 14.15 8.66
C GLU A 98 7.90 14.97 9.07
N VAL A 99 6.84 14.28 9.49
CA VAL A 99 5.65 14.92 10.06
C VAL A 99 5.86 15.09 11.57
N PRO A 100 5.75 16.33 12.12
CA PRO A 100 5.95 16.58 13.55
C PRO A 100 5.12 15.67 14.44
N GLY A 101 5.75 15.12 15.49
CA GLY A 101 5.09 14.21 16.43
C GLY A 101 4.90 12.78 15.92
N THR A 102 5.50 12.41 14.79
CA THR A 102 5.47 11.05 14.25
C THR A 102 6.88 10.55 13.93
N PRO A 103 7.09 9.22 13.81
CA PRO A 103 8.32 8.65 13.26
C PRO A 103 8.58 8.88 11.76
N GLY A 104 7.73 9.67 11.09
CA GLY A 104 7.74 9.95 9.66
C GLY A 104 6.75 9.11 8.85
N LEU A 105 6.35 9.63 7.69
CA LEU A 105 5.39 9.03 6.75
C LEU A 105 6.00 8.93 5.34
N PRO A 106 5.40 8.18 4.40
CA PRO A 106 5.79 8.20 2.99
C PRO A 106 5.63 9.61 2.40
N SER A 107 6.63 10.05 1.63
CA SER A 107 6.62 11.39 1.00
C SER A 107 5.94 11.37 -0.37
N PHE A 108 4.74 11.94 -0.45
CA PHE A 108 4.03 12.14 -1.73
C PHE A 108 4.74 13.19 -2.60
N LEU A 109 5.48 14.12 -1.98
CA LEU A 109 6.30 15.08 -2.71
C LEU A 109 7.46 14.38 -3.42
N ASN A 110 8.14 13.44 -2.75
CA ASN A 110 9.23 12.68 -3.36
C ASN A 110 8.68 11.83 -4.52
N LEU A 111 7.56 11.14 -4.34
CA LEU A 111 6.89 10.39 -5.40
C LEU A 111 6.61 11.28 -6.63
N ARG A 112 6.05 12.47 -6.43
CA ARG A 112 5.79 13.42 -7.52
C ARG A 112 7.08 13.89 -8.20
N ASN A 113 8.12 14.21 -7.43
CA ASN A 113 9.41 14.65 -7.95
C ASN A 113 10.12 13.52 -8.73
N GLU A 114 9.91 12.27 -8.34
CA GLU A 114 10.39 11.08 -9.04
C GLU A 114 9.58 10.73 -10.31
N GLY A 115 8.48 11.44 -10.56
CA GLY A 115 7.62 11.30 -11.73
C GLY A 115 6.46 10.32 -11.58
N TYR A 116 6.12 9.89 -10.36
CA TYR A 116 4.99 8.98 -10.12
C TYR A 116 3.64 9.72 -10.25
N ASN A 117 2.73 9.13 -11.02
CA ASN A 117 1.30 9.38 -10.89
C ASN A 117 0.81 8.73 -9.60
N ILE A 118 0.02 9.43 -8.79
CA ILE A 118 -0.45 8.91 -7.50
C ILE A 118 -1.93 8.58 -7.59
N LEU A 119 -2.27 7.32 -7.33
CA LEU A 119 -3.62 6.82 -7.19
C LEU A 119 -3.87 6.48 -5.72
N VAL A 120 -5.02 6.90 -5.19
CA VAL A 120 -5.37 6.70 -3.78
C VAL A 120 -6.66 5.91 -3.69
N PHE A 121 -6.61 4.82 -2.93
CA PHE A 121 -7.70 3.88 -2.72
C PHE A 121 -8.07 3.80 -1.24
#